data_AF-A0A2V6KL68-F1
#
_entry.id   AF-A0A2V6KL68-F1
#
_cell.length_a   1.000
_cell.length_b   1.000
_cell.length_c   1.000
_cell.angle_alpha   90.00
_cell.angle_beta   90.00
_cell.angle_gamma   90.00
#
_symmetry.space_group_name_H-M   'P 1'
#
loop_
_entity.id
_entity.type
_entity.pdbx_description
1 polymer ?
#
loop_
_entity_poly.entity_id
_entity_poly.type
_entity_poly.pdbx_seq_one_letter_code
_entity_poly.pdbx_strand_id
1 'polypeptide(L)'
;MFALESNNREGAQGSRHFPNNCAILGRRSHRVRVLFRFAIIAILILSGILPATARKKPRTQTPNKANIEAAARLQIFLDRANFSPGKLDGTYNEFTWKALALYRQSRGEQPQFPPAQGKLKSNVAPDVTGLDLDSIGPVFVPYTVTDADLASVGPLPSSVAAQAKLKFLPYRDAADAIAEKFHSDVHLLERLNPSKMKTIKPGDQLMVPNVGAFDLASVKGIKPGSERSERNAQPVNDVEYQPEAQSENADENRQMKKDEAASAPIVIKIDSKTNMLGVFQGEKLIAASPATIGSAHTASPVAESKVSRITKMPTFRYD
;
A
#
# COMPACT_ATOMS: atom_id res chain seq x y z
N MET A 1 -16.61 66.01 -23.63
CA MET A 1 -17.41 67.08 -22.99
C MET A 1 -16.48 67.81 -22.03
N PHE A 2 -16.67 69.13 -21.86
CA PHE A 2 -15.82 70.06 -21.09
C PHE A 2 -15.36 69.47 -19.72
N ALA A 3 -14.10 69.55 -19.26
CA ALA A 3 -12.98 70.49 -19.47
C ALA A 3 -13.14 71.86 -18.79
N LEU A 4 -12.25 72.14 -17.82
CA LEU A 4 -11.65 73.43 -17.37
C LEU A 4 -10.87 73.07 -16.06
N GLU A 5 -9.55 73.28 -15.82
CA GLU A 5 -8.64 74.40 -16.13
C GLU A 5 -8.80 75.56 -15.12
N SER A 6 -7.79 76.12 -14.43
CA SER A 6 -6.30 75.98 -14.44
C SER A 6 -5.74 76.26 -13.00
N ASN A 7 -4.48 76.63 -12.66
CA ASN A 7 -3.29 77.09 -13.41
C ASN A 7 -1.95 77.00 -12.60
N ASN A 8 -0.83 77.25 -13.32
CA ASN A 8 0.46 77.92 -13.01
C ASN A 8 0.80 78.45 -11.57
N ARG A 9 2.09 78.65 -11.18
CA ARG A 9 3.36 78.76 -11.95
C ARG A 9 4.64 78.52 -11.10
N GLU A 10 5.80 78.49 -11.78
CA GLU A 10 7.21 78.84 -11.41
C GLU A 10 7.58 79.15 -9.93
N GLY A 11 8.77 78.82 -9.39
CA GLY A 11 9.98 78.22 -9.99
C GLY A 11 11.26 79.04 -9.69
N ALA A 12 12.20 78.52 -8.89
CA ALA A 12 13.51 79.16 -8.65
C ALA A 12 14.60 78.18 -8.16
N GLN A 13 15.85 78.42 -8.53
CA GLN A 13 17.06 77.80 -7.95
C GLN A 13 17.84 78.85 -7.15
N GLY A 14 18.58 78.45 -6.11
CA GLY A 14 19.44 79.32 -5.30
C GLY A 14 20.57 78.51 -4.65
N SER A 15 21.74 79.11 -4.41
CA SER A 15 22.95 78.37 -4.02
C SER A 15 23.96 79.19 -3.21
N ARG A 16 24.67 78.52 -2.29
CA ARG A 16 25.82 79.03 -1.48
C ARG A 16 25.38 80.07 -0.41
N HIS A 17 26.14 80.43 0.64
CA HIS A 17 27.56 80.16 0.97
C HIS A 17 27.85 80.14 2.51
N PHE A 18 29.12 79.93 2.90
CA PHE A 18 29.68 79.98 4.27
C PHE A 18 29.88 81.44 4.79
N PRO A 19 29.95 81.72 6.12
CA PRO A 19 31.08 81.44 7.04
C PRO A 19 30.66 80.65 8.31
N ASN A 20 31.48 79.92 9.09
CA ASN A 20 32.89 80.01 9.57
C ASN A 20 33.12 80.81 10.88
N ASN A 21 34.03 80.27 11.71
CA ASN A 21 34.64 80.83 12.94
C ASN A 21 33.80 80.88 14.25
N CYS A 22 34.36 80.70 15.46
CA CYS A 22 35.61 80.03 15.90
C CYS A 22 35.60 79.81 17.45
N ALA A 23 36.50 78.96 17.96
CA ALA A 23 37.05 78.94 19.33
C ALA A 23 36.15 78.55 20.54
N ILE A 24 36.68 78.22 21.74
CA ILE A 24 37.71 77.20 22.09
C ILE A 24 37.69 76.92 23.62
N LEU A 25 38.15 75.72 24.05
CA LEU A 25 38.44 75.28 25.44
C LEU A 25 37.28 75.19 26.48
N GLY A 26 37.33 74.17 27.36
CA GLY A 26 36.29 73.96 28.40
C GLY A 26 36.43 72.69 29.30
N ARG A 27 37.65 72.24 29.60
CA ARG A 27 37.98 70.97 30.31
C ARG A 27 37.23 70.78 31.66
N ARG A 28 36.43 69.70 31.83
CA ARG A 28 36.33 68.93 33.12
C ARG A 28 35.59 67.56 33.03
N SER A 29 36.03 66.62 33.87
CA SER A 29 35.44 65.32 34.27
C SER A 29 34.93 64.34 33.19
N HIS A 30 35.80 63.39 32.78
CA HIS A 30 35.49 62.36 31.78
C HIS A 30 35.15 60.96 32.37
N ARG A 31 35.08 60.81 33.70
CA ARG A 31 35.07 59.48 34.37
C ARG A 31 33.74 58.96 34.92
N VAL A 32 32.64 59.74 34.87
CA VAL A 32 31.33 59.32 35.43
C VAL A 32 30.27 59.00 34.36
N ARG A 33 30.42 59.50 33.13
CA ARG A 33 29.40 59.36 32.06
C ARG A 33 29.49 58.10 31.17
N VAL A 34 30.48 57.23 31.38
CA VAL A 34 30.70 56.04 30.53
C VAL A 34 29.91 54.82 31.01
N LEU A 35 29.94 54.53 32.31
CA LEU A 35 29.29 53.32 32.87
C LEU A 35 27.76 53.33 32.72
N PHE A 36 27.12 54.49 32.82
CA PHE A 36 25.66 54.62 32.69
C PHE A 36 25.12 54.55 31.25
N ARG A 37 25.97 54.43 30.23
CA ARG A 37 25.54 54.31 28.81
C ARG A 37 25.52 52.89 28.26
N PHE A 38 26.17 51.92 28.93
CA PHE A 38 26.13 50.52 28.50
C PHE A 38 25.01 49.70 29.16
N ALA A 39 24.56 50.08 30.37
CA ALA A 39 23.52 49.35 31.10
C ALA A 39 22.14 49.34 30.41
N ILE A 40 21.80 50.37 29.62
CA ILE A 40 20.48 50.50 28.99
C ILE A 40 20.41 49.75 27.63
N ILE A 41 21.54 49.54 26.96
CA ILE A 41 21.59 48.77 25.70
C ILE A 41 21.48 47.26 25.97
N ALA A 42 21.98 46.78 27.12
CA ALA A 42 21.92 45.36 27.48
C ALA A 42 20.50 44.84 27.78
N ILE A 43 19.56 45.71 28.18
CA ILE A 43 18.21 45.31 28.60
C ILE A 43 17.21 45.29 27.42
N LEU A 44 17.53 45.91 26.29
CA LEU A 44 16.72 45.88 25.06
C LEU A 44 17.04 44.73 24.09
N ILE A 45 17.80 43.72 24.54
CA ILE A 45 18.12 42.50 23.77
C ILE A 45 17.48 41.25 24.40
N LEU A 46 16.82 41.36 25.58
CA LEU A 46 16.27 40.24 26.34
C LEU A 46 14.75 40.04 26.23
N SER A 47 14.10 40.71 25.26
CA SER A 47 12.65 40.67 25.04
C SER A 47 12.28 40.46 23.57
N GLY A 48 12.92 39.47 22.92
CA GLY A 48 12.86 39.26 21.47
C GLY A 48 12.80 37.80 21.00
N ILE A 49 12.55 36.83 21.88
CA ILE A 49 12.41 35.41 21.51
C ILE A 49 10.98 34.93 21.82
N LEU A 50 10.06 35.19 20.89
CA LEU A 50 8.93 34.26 20.74
C LEU A 50 9.52 32.95 20.20
N PRO A 51 9.20 31.78 20.77
CA PRO A 51 9.48 30.52 20.09
C PRO A 51 8.66 30.52 18.81
N ALA A 52 9.33 30.68 17.67
CA ALA A 52 8.71 30.58 16.36
C ALA A 52 8.24 29.15 16.17
N THR A 53 7.00 28.87 16.58
CA THR A 53 6.32 27.62 16.32
C THR A 53 6.14 27.53 14.81
N ALA A 54 7.11 26.89 14.17
CA ALA A 54 7.09 26.62 12.75
C ALA A 54 5.91 25.68 12.47
N ARG A 55 4.73 26.28 12.25
CA ARG A 55 3.57 25.63 11.66
C ARG A 55 4.08 25.00 10.37
N LYS A 56 4.38 23.71 10.42
CA LYS A 56 4.71 22.91 9.25
C LYS A 56 3.54 23.15 8.29
N LYS A 57 3.76 23.93 7.22
CA LYS A 57 2.76 24.10 6.18
C LYS A 57 2.31 22.70 5.79
N PRO A 58 1.00 22.39 5.73
CA PRO A 58 0.55 21.09 5.29
C PRO A 58 1.23 20.83 3.95
N ARG A 59 2.01 19.75 3.89
CA ARG A 59 2.95 19.52 2.79
C ARG A 59 2.13 19.13 1.57
N THR A 60 1.71 20.13 0.79
CA THR A 60 0.84 19.98 -0.37
C THR A 60 1.32 18.81 -1.21
N GLN A 61 0.56 17.71 -1.19
CA GLN A 61 0.90 16.55 -1.99
C GLN A 61 0.81 16.99 -3.45
N THR A 62 1.84 16.69 -4.26
CA THR A 62 1.71 16.88 -5.71
C THR A 62 0.60 15.94 -6.21
N PRO A 63 -0.26 16.35 -7.16
CA PRO A 63 -1.44 15.56 -7.55
C PRO A 63 -1.14 14.10 -7.90
N ASN A 64 0.02 13.84 -8.52
CA ASN A 64 0.50 12.49 -8.82
C ASN A 64 0.65 11.63 -7.54
N LYS A 65 1.17 12.18 -6.43
CA LYS A 65 1.31 11.45 -5.16
C LYS A 65 -0.05 11.19 -4.49
N ALA A 66 -0.96 12.15 -4.51
CA ALA A 66 -2.32 11.96 -4.01
C ALA A 66 -3.06 10.87 -4.80
N ASN A 67 -2.92 10.86 -6.13
CA ASN A 67 -3.52 9.84 -7.00
C ASN A 67 -2.92 8.43 -6.75
N ILE A 68 -1.60 8.33 -6.57
CA ILE A 68 -0.94 7.07 -6.19
C ILE A 68 -1.42 6.57 -4.82
N GLU A 69 -1.55 7.47 -3.84
CA GLU A 69 -2.04 7.12 -2.50
C GLU A 69 -3.52 6.70 -2.52
N ALA A 70 -4.38 7.35 -3.30
CA ALA A 70 -5.78 6.98 -3.48
C ALA A 70 -5.94 5.62 -4.16
N ALA A 71 -5.18 5.35 -5.22
CA ALA A 71 -5.19 4.06 -5.90
C ALA A 71 -4.64 2.93 -5.01
N ALA A 72 -3.51 3.16 -4.31
CA ALA A 72 -2.95 2.20 -3.36
C ALA A 72 -3.90 1.93 -2.18
N ARG A 73 -4.62 2.95 -1.67
CA ARG A 73 -5.64 2.80 -0.62
C ARG A 73 -6.76 1.84 -1.06
N LEU A 74 -7.26 2.00 -2.28
CA LEU A 74 -8.25 1.08 -2.86
C LEU A 74 -7.67 -0.33 -3.08
N GLN A 75 -6.44 -0.45 -3.58
CA GLN A 75 -5.78 -1.74 -3.76
C GLN A 75 -5.60 -2.49 -2.41
N ILE A 76 -5.15 -1.81 -1.35
CA ILE A 76 -5.02 -2.39 0.00
C ILE A 76 -6.39 -2.77 0.60
N PHE A 77 -7.44 -1.97 0.37
CA PHE A 77 -8.80 -2.31 0.80
C PHE A 77 -9.28 -3.63 0.16
N LEU A 78 -9.10 -3.76 -1.16
CA LEU A 78 -9.53 -4.94 -1.92
C LEU A 78 -8.69 -6.19 -1.56
N ASP A 79 -7.37 -6.04 -1.41
CA ASP A 79 -6.46 -7.09 -0.91
C ASP A 79 -6.91 -7.63 0.46
N ARG A 80 -7.11 -6.74 1.44
CA ARG A 80 -7.61 -7.11 2.79
C ARG A 80 -9.02 -7.70 2.79
N ALA A 81 -9.83 -7.40 1.77
CA ALA A 81 -11.17 -7.98 1.62
C ALA A 81 -11.16 -9.41 1.02
N ASN A 82 -10.00 -9.95 0.65
CA ASN A 82 -9.81 -11.17 -0.15
C ASN A 82 -10.21 -11.03 -1.63
N PHE A 83 -10.26 -9.82 -2.17
CA PHE A 83 -10.50 -9.53 -3.59
C PHE A 83 -9.21 -8.95 -4.16
N SER A 84 -8.20 -9.78 -4.39
CA SER A 84 -6.86 -9.32 -4.75
C SER A 84 -6.88 -8.48 -6.03
N PRO A 85 -6.35 -7.23 -6.01
CA PRO A 85 -6.18 -6.40 -7.19
C PRO A 85 -4.96 -6.82 -8.04
N GLY A 86 -4.37 -7.99 -7.75
CA GLY A 86 -3.01 -8.33 -8.16
C GLY A 86 -1.98 -7.49 -7.40
N LYS A 87 -0.89 -7.14 -8.07
CA LYS A 87 0.17 -6.29 -7.51
C LYS A 87 -0.34 -4.88 -7.16
N LEU A 88 0.10 -4.36 -6.02
CA LEU A 88 -0.07 -2.98 -5.62
C LEU A 88 0.93 -2.12 -6.40
N ASP A 89 0.43 -1.39 -7.40
CA ASP A 89 1.22 -0.49 -8.24
C ASP A 89 0.79 0.98 -8.14
N GLY A 90 -0.20 1.30 -7.31
CA GLY A 90 -0.72 2.65 -7.14
C GLY A 90 -1.39 3.19 -8.40
N THR A 91 -2.00 2.31 -9.20
CA THR A 91 -2.79 2.65 -10.39
C THR A 91 -4.10 1.87 -10.44
N TYR A 92 -5.10 2.39 -11.15
CA TYR A 92 -6.37 1.70 -11.39
C TYR A 92 -6.19 0.72 -12.57
N ASN A 93 -5.33 -0.29 -12.37
CA ASN A 93 -4.98 -1.30 -13.37
C ASN A 93 -6.16 -2.28 -13.63
N GLU A 94 -6.06 -3.13 -14.65
CA GLU A 94 -7.15 -4.03 -15.05
C GLU A 94 -7.63 -4.96 -13.92
N PHE A 95 -6.72 -5.41 -13.04
CA PHE A 95 -7.03 -6.31 -11.94
C PHE A 95 -7.64 -5.57 -10.74
N THR A 96 -7.28 -4.30 -10.54
CA THR A 96 -7.94 -3.39 -9.58
C THR A 96 -9.40 -3.17 -9.98
N TRP A 97 -9.69 -2.99 -11.27
CA TRP A 97 -11.06 -2.90 -11.78
C TRP A 97 -11.82 -4.24 -11.67
N LYS A 98 -11.21 -5.38 -12.05
CA LYS A 98 -11.84 -6.71 -11.91
C LYS A 98 -12.13 -7.05 -10.44
N ALA A 99 -11.19 -6.76 -9.53
CA ALA A 99 -11.36 -6.95 -8.10
C ALA A 99 -12.49 -6.08 -7.53
N LEU A 100 -12.57 -4.80 -7.91
CA LEU A 100 -13.67 -3.92 -7.49
C LEU A 100 -15.03 -4.41 -8.04
N ALA A 101 -15.10 -4.83 -9.30
CA ALA A 101 -16.32 -5.36 -9.91
C ALA A 101 -16.82 -6.62 -9.17
N LEU A 102 -15.91 -7.55 -8.85
CA LEU A 102 -16.21 -8.78 -8.10
C LEU A 102 -16.53 -8.50 -6.62
N TYR A 103 -15.88 -7.50 -6.00
CA TYR A 103 -16.19 -7.06 -4.65
C TYR A 103 -17.59 -6.41 -4.56
N ARG A 104 -17.98 -5.57 -5.53
CA ARG A 104 -19.36 -5.07 -5.61
C ARG A 104 -20.35 -6.23 -5.81
N GLN A 105 -20.06 -7.16 -6.72
CA GLN A 105 -20.89 -8.35 -6.94
C GLN A 105 -21.09 -9.20 -5.66
N SER A 106 -20.06 -9.37 -4.83
CA SER A 106 -20.17 -10.15 -3.57
C SER A 106 -21.07 -9.50 -2.51
N ARG A 107 -21.35 -8.19 -2.64
CA ARG A 107 -22.31 -7.44 -1.82
C ARG A 107 -23.70 -7.32 -2.47
N GLY A 108 -23.90 -7.92 -3.65
CA GLY A 108 -25.14 -7.78 -4.43
C GLY A 108 -25.27 -6.46 -5.19
N GLU A 109 -24.19 -5.68 -5.26
CA GLU A 109 -24.15 -4.41 -6.02
C GLU A 109 -23.87 -4.66 -7.50
N GLN A 110 -24.19 -3.65 -8.34
CA GLN A 110 -23.86 -3.67 -9.75
C GLN A 110 -22.32 -3.68 -9.95
N PRO A 111 -21.77 -4.63 -10.74
CA PRO A 111 -20.35 -4.64 -11.07
C PRO A 111 -19.96 -3.38 -11.85
N GLN A 112 -18.79 -2.83 -11.52
CA GLN A 112 -18.32 -1.57 -12.09
C GLN A 112 -17.17 -1.82 -13.07
N PHE A 113 -17.38 -1.44 -14.34
CA PHE A 113 -16.42 -1.67 -15.42
C PHE A 113 -15.57 -0.41 -15.71
N PRO A 114 -14.32 -0.57 -16.18
CA PRO A 114 -13.50 0.56 -16.60
C PRO A 114 -14.14 1.31 -17.77
N PRO A 115 -13.93 2.63 -17.89
CA PRO A 115 -14.38 3.39 -19.05
C PRO A 115 -13.72 2.88 -20.33
N ALA A 116 -14.40 3.02 -21.46
CA ALA A 116 -13.91 2.58 -22.77
C ALA A 116 -12.51 3.14 -23.06
N GLN A 117 -11.54 2.24 -23.30
CA GLN A 117 -10.14 2.61 -23.45
C GLN A 117 -9.90 3.32 -24.80
N GLY A 118 -9.71 4.64 -24.74
CA GLY A 118 -9.15 5.39 -25.86
C GLY A 118 -7.67 5.07 -26.10
N LYS A 119 -7.06 5.72 -27.09
CA LYS A 119 -5.62 5.54 -27.44
C LYS A 119 -4.64 5.92 -26.31
N LEU A 120 -5.11 6.51 -25.21
CA LEU A 120 -4.33 6.91 -24.06
C LEU A 120 -4.65 5.99 -22.87
N LYS A 121 -3.63 5.39 -22.25
CA LYS A 121 -3.80 4.62 -20.99
C LYS A 121 -4.20 5.57 -19.86
N SER A 122 -5.51 5.67 -19.60
CA SER A 122 -6.07 6.62 -18.64
C SER A 122 -6.20 5.98 -17.25
N ASN A 123 -5.48 6.54 -16.27
CA ASN A 123 -5.60 6.16 -14.85
C ASN A 123 -6.84 6.83 -14.21
N VAL A 124 -8.02 6.55 -14.74
CA VAL A 124 -9.30 7.11 -14.26
C VAL A 124 -9.65 6.45 -12.93
N ALA A 125 -10.00 7.24 -11.92
CA ALA A 125 -10.47 6.73 -10.65
C ALA A 125 -11.87 6.09 -10.80
N PRO A 126 -12.11 4.90 -10.22
CA PRO A 126 -13.45 4.35 -10.12
C PRO A 126 -14.28 5.14 -9.10
N ASP A 127 -15.61 5.02 -9.20
CA ASP A 127 -16.48 5.30 -8.06
C ASP A 127 -16.13 4.39 -6.86
N VAL A 128 -15.82 5.01 -5.72
CA VAL A 128 -15.52 4.36 -4.45
C VAL A 128 -16.65 4.56 -3.42
N THR A 129 -17.82 5.04 -3.85
CA THR A 129 -18.99 5.19 -2.99
C THR A 129 -19.40 3.84 -2.40
N GLY A 130 -19.66 3.83 -1.09
CA GLY A 130 -19.97 2.63 -0.32
C GLY A 130 -18.74 1.78 0.05
N LEU A 131 -17.51 2.29 -0.05
CA LEU A 131 -16.29 1.64 0.44
C LEU A 131 -15.74 2.39 1.66
N ASP A 132 -15.48 1.67 2.76
CA ASP A 132 -14.76 2.22 3.92
C ASP A 132 -13.25 2.23 3.64
N LEU A 133 -12.81 3.20 2.82
CA LEU A 133 -11.40 3.40 2.53
C LEU A 133 -10.65 4.14 3.66
N ASP A 134 -11.36 4.76 4.61
CA ASP A 134 -10.76 5.45 5.75
C ASP A 134 -10.26 4.47 6.82
N SER A 135 -10.82 3.25 6.88
CA SER A 135 -10.23 2.11 7.58
C SER A 135 -8.79 1.77 7.16
N ILE A 136 -8.36 2.23 5.97
CA ILE A 136 -7.01 2.00 5.42
C ILE A 136 -6.09 3.17 5.78
N GLY A 137 -5.76 3.26 7.07
CA GLY A 137 -4.85 4.26 7.63
C GLY A 137 -3.69 3.64 8.42
N PRO A 138 -2.42 4.05 8.21
CA PRO A 138 -1.91 4.77 7.03
C PRO A 138 -1.81 3.84 5.80
N VAL A 139 -1.79 4.40 4.58
CA VAL A 139 -1.66 3.63 3.32
C VAL A 139 -0.24 3.06 3.14
N PHE A 140 0.78 3.84 3.53
CA PHE A 140 2.18 3.44 3.48
C PHE A 140 2.81 3.54 4.87
N VAL A 141 3.63 2.55 5.23
CA VAL A 141 4.32 2.45 6.52
C VAL A 141 5.85 2.43 6.32
N PRO A 142 6.64 2.92 7.30
CA PRO A 142 8.07 2.72 7.32
C PRO A 142 8.38 1.24 7.66
N TYR A 143 9.32 0.66 6.93
CA TYR A 143 9.84 -0.68 7.13
C TYR A 143 11.37 -0.65 7.24
N THR A 144 11.92 -1.48 8.12
CA THR A 144 13.37 -1.67 8.27
C THR A 144 13.77 -2.94 7.55
N VAL A 145 14.60 -2.84 6.52
CA VAL A 145 15.10 -4.02 5.79
C VAL A 145 15.96 -4.89 6.70
N THR A 146 15.76 -6.20 6.62
CA THR A 146 16.45 -7.21 7.44
C THR A 146 17.34 -8.12 6.58
N ASP A 147 18.31 -8.77 7.20
CA ASP A 147 19.12 -9.81 6.53
C ASP A 147 18.27 -10.96 6.00
N ALA A 148 17.16 -11.28 6.68
CA ALA A 148 16.23 -12.34 6.29
C ALA A 148 15.51 -12.04 4.96
N ASP A 149 15.26 -10.76 4.64
CA ASP A 149 14.68 -10.34 3.36
C ASP A 149 15.63 -10.63 2.20
N LEU A 150 16.94 -10.43 2.43
CA LEU A 150 17.98 -10.59 1.41
C LEU A 150 18.49 -12.03 1.30
N ALA A 151 18.28 -12.86 2.33
CA ALA A 151 18.70 -14.27 2.41
C ALA A 151 18.06 -15.22 1.38
N SER A 152 17.28 -14.71 0.43
CA SER A 152 16.68 -15.46 -0.68
C SER A 152 16.84 -14.76 -2.05
N VAL A 153 17.68 -13.72 -2.11
CA VAL A 153 18.10 -13.02 -3.33
C VAL A 153 19.31 -13.74 -3.95
N GLY A 154 19.38 -13.85 -5.27
CA GLY A 154 20.50 -14.50 -5.94
C GLY A 154 20.34 -14.67 -7.45
N PRO A 155 21.31 -15.34 -8.12
CA PRO A 155 21.30 -15.50 -9.57
C PRO A 155 20.10 -16.33 -10.05
N LEU A 156 19.18 -15.69 -10.78
CA LEU A 156 18.03 -16.33 -11.42
C LEU A 156 18.30 -16.51 -12.93
N PRO A 157 18.47 -17.75 -13.44
CA PRO A 157 18.60 -18.01 -14.88
C PRO A 157 17.35 -17.59 -15.66
N SER A 158 17.51 -17.22 -16.92
CA SER A 158 16.39 -16.78 -17.78
C SER A 158 15.60 -17.92 -18.43
N SER A 159 16.13 -19.14 -18.49
CA SER A 159 15.47 -20.29 -19.14
C SER A 159 14.89 -21.27 -18.12
N VAL A 160 13.67 -21.76 -18.39
CA VAL A 160 12.94 -22.70 -17.52
C VAL A 160 13.76 -23.97 -17.26
N ALA A 161 14.43 -24.53 -18.28
CA ALA A 161 15.28 -25.72 -18.15
C ALA A 161 16.57 -25.50 -17.33
N ALA A 162 16.97 -24.25 -17.04
CA ALA A 162 18.03 -23.93 -16.09
C ALA A 162 17.45 -23.64 -14.69
N GLN A 163 16.33 -22.91 -14.62
CA GLN A 163 15.58 -22.67 -13.37
C GLN A 163 15.17 -23.98 -12.68
N ALA A 164 14.69 -24.97 -13.44
CA ALA A 164 14.29 -26.30 -12.95
C ALA A 164 15.43 -27.13 -12.35
N LYS A 165 16.69 -26.71 -12.49
CA LYS A 165 17.87 -27.34 -11.86
C LYS A 165 18.25 -26.70 -10.52
N LEU A 166 17.62 -25.59 -10.14
CA LEU A 166 17.84 -24.94 -8.86
C LEU A 166 17.07 -25.63 -7.73
N LYS A 167 17.61 -25.61 -6.51
CA LYS A 167 16.92 -26.12 -5.31
C LYS A 167 15.74 -25.26 -4.87
N PHE A 168 15.74 -23.98 -5.25
CA PHE A 168 14.66 -23.01 -5.11
C PHE A 168 14.87 -21.90 -6.15
N LEU A 169 13.82 -21.14 -6.48
CA LEU A 169 13.96 -19.95 -7.32
C LEU A 169 14.23 -18.73 -6.42
N PRO A 170 15.39 -18.05 -6.55
CA PRO A 170 15.66 -16.83 -5.80
C PRO A 170 14.93 -15.62 -6.40
N TYR A 171 14.72 -14.58 -5.59
CA TYR A 171 14.40 -13.24 -6.10
C TYR A 171 15.60 -12.66 -6.86
N ARG A 172 15.34 -11.89 -7.92
CA ARG A 172 16.42 -11.42 -8.83
C ARG A 172 17.35 -10.40 -8.16
N ASP A 173 16.79 -9.60 -7.26
CA ASP A 173 17.46 -8.53 -6.53
C ASP A 173 16.69 -8.18 -5.23
N ALA A 174 17.22 -7.24 -4.45
CA ALA A 174 16.64 -6.82 -3.17
C ALA A 174 15.34 -6.00 -3.31
N ALA A 175 15.14 -5.30 -4.42
CA ALA A 175 13.91 -4.54 -4.67
C ALA A 175 12.75 -5.47 -5.01
N ASP A 176 13.03 -6.52 -5.79
CA ASP A 176 12.14 -7.63 -6.13
C ASP A 176 11.63 -8.34 -4.86
N ALA A 177 12.55 -8.72 -3.97
CA ALA A 177 12.21 -9.38 -2.69
C ALA A 177 11.32 -8.52 -1.77
N ILE A 178 11.61 -7.21 -1.66
CA ILE A 178 10.80 -6.29 -0.84
C ILE A 178 9.47 -5.94 -1.53
N ALA A 179 9.41 -5.92 -2.87
CA ALA A 179 8.17 -5.71 -3.60
C ALA A 179 7.17 -6.85 -3.32
N GLU A 180 7.60 -8.10 -3.55
CA GLU A 180 6.79 -9.31 -3.30
C GLU A 180 6.36 -9.41 -1.83
N LYS A 181 7.26 -9.11 -0.86
CA LYS A 181 6.95 -9.11 0.57
C LYS A 181 5.76 -8.21 0.96
N PHE A 182 5.55 -7.11 0.24
CA PHE A 182 4.47 -6.14 0.49
C PHE A 182 3.43 -6.09 -0.64
N HIS A 183 3.25 -7.21 -1.37
CA HIS A 183 2.30 -7.38 -2.48
C HIS A 183 2.43 -6.31 -3.58
N SER A 184 3.58 -5.64 -3.66
CA SER A 184 3.83 -4.42 -4.43
C SER A 184 4.54 -4.73 -5.76
N ASP A 185 4.60 -3.76 -6.66
CA ASP A 185 5.65 -3.74 -7.70
C ASP A 185 6.84 -2.85 -7.32
N VAL A 186 8.00 -3.15 -7.92
CA VAL A 186 9.26 -2.41 -7.72
C VAL A 186 9.10 -0.93 -8.08
N HIS A 187 8.31 -0.61 -9.09
CA HIS A 187 8.13 0.76 -9.58
C HIS A 187 7.30 1.62 -8.62
N LEU A 188 6.34 1.06 -7.87
CA LEU A 188 5.71 1.74 -6.73
C LEU A 188 6.73 2.02 -5.64
N LEU A 189 7.53 1.01 -5.26
CA LEU A 189 8.58 1.19 -4.27
C LEU A 189 9.64 2.22 -4.69
N GLU A 190 10.00 2.32 -5.97
CA GLU A 190 10.89 3.39 -6.51
C GLU A 190 10.27 4.79 -6.35
N ARG A 191 8.96 4.95 -6.60
CA ARG A 191 8.24 6.22 -6.44
C ARG A 191 8.08 6.62 -4.97
N LEU A 192 7.97 5.64 -4.07
CA LEU A 192 7.95 5.84 -2.62
C LEU A 192 9.36 6.12 -2.04
N ASN A 193 10.39 5.47 -2.59
CA ASN A 193 11.77 5.46 -2.10
C ASN A 193 12.77 5.92 -3.18
N PRO A 194 12.68 7.18 -3.64
CA PRO A 194 13.52 7.69 -4.71
C PRO A 194 15.00 7.51 -4.39
N SER A 195 15.75 6.99 -5.37
CA SER A 195 17.19 6.67 -5.30
C SER A 195 17.62 5.58 -4.31
N LYS A 196 16.73 4.96 -3.52
CA LYS A 196 17.10 3.87 -2.59
C LYS A 196 17.05 2.47 -3.18
N MET A 197 16.10 2.19 -4.07
CA MET A 197 15.78 0.81 -4.48
C MET A 197 16.94 0.06 -5.15
N LYS A 198 17.96 0.76 -5.67
CA LYS A 198 19.12 0.18 -6.34
C LYS A 198 20.27 -0.21 -5.40
N THR A 199 20.19 0.15 -4.12
CA THR A 199 21.29 0.01 -3.14
C THR A 199 20.79 -0.43 -1.75
N ILE A 200 19.68 -1.17 -1.72
CA ILE A 200 19.08 -1.72 -0.51
C ILE A 200 20.05 -2.66 0.22
N LYS A 201 20.17 -2.46 1.53
CA LYS A 201 20.93 -3.31 2.48
C LYS A 201 20.16 -3.41 3.81
N PRO A 202 20.53 -4.32 4.73
CA PRO A 202 19.94 -4.40 6.06
C PRO A 202 20.07 -3.08 6.83
N GLY A 203 19.07 -2.76 7.64
CA GLY A 203 18.95 -1.50 8.38
C GLY A 203 18.36 -0.33 7.59
N ASP A 204 18.22 -0.41 6.26
CA ASP A 204 17.62 0.68 5.47
C ASP A 204 16.14 0.86 5.79
N GLN A 205 15.74 2.13 5.95
CA GLN A 205 14.34 2.53 6.10
C GLN A 205 13.70 2.74 4.72
N LEU A 206 12.64 1.99 4.42
CA LEU A 206 11.84 2.11 3.20
C LEU A 206 10.37 2.40 3.54
N MET A 207 9.67 3.16 2.70
CA MET A 207 8.21 3.28 2.73
C MET A 207 7.61 2.18 1.85
N VAL A 208 6.70 1.37 2.42
CA VAL A 208 6.06 0.22 1.75
C VAL A 208 4.54 0.24 1.96
N PRO A 209 3.72 -0.44 1.12
CA PRO A 209 2.29 -0.59 1.36
C PRO A 209 1.96 -1.25 2.71
N ASN A 210 0.88 -0.78 3.35
CA ASN A 210 0.38 -1.31 4.62
C ASN A 210 -0.48 -2.57 4.41
N VAL A 211 0.13 -3.66 3.93
CA VAL A 211 -0.49 -4.99 3.79
C VAL A 211 0.02 -5.96 4.85
N GLY A 212 -0.63 -7.13 4.97
CA GLY A 212 -0.12 -8.23 5.77
C GLY A 212 1.12 -8.83 5.12
N ALA A 213 2.32 -8.40 5.55
CA ALA A 213 3.57 -8.73 4.88
C ALA A 213 3.85 -10.25 4.83
N PHE A 214 4.22 -10.75 3.65
CA PHE A 214 4.56 -12.16 3.47
C PHE A 214 5.95 -12.45 4.05
N ASP A 215 6.00 -13.17 5.17
CA ASP A 215 7.26 -13.67 5.71
C ASP A 215 7.69 -14.98 5.03
N LEU A 216 8.67 -14.90 4.13
CA LEU A 216 9.29 -16.06 3.50
C LEU A 216 10.05 -16.95 4.51
N ALA A 217 10.43 -16.47 5.70
CA ALA A 217 11.04 -17.32 6.72
C ALA A 217 10.04 -18.33 7.31
N SER A 218 8.78 -17.91 7.53
CA SER A 218 7.69 -18.78 8.01
C SER A 218 7.46 -20.04 7.16
N VAL A 219 7.74 -19.98 5.84
CA VAL A 219 7.61 -21.13 4.94
C VAL A 219 8.86 -22.00 4.82
N LYS A 220 10.05 -21.54 5.28
CA LYS A 220 11.30 -22.33 5.20
C LYS A 220 11.28 -23.59 6.08
N GLY A 221 10.42 -23.63 7.10
CA GLY A 221 10.18 -24.83 7.92
C GLY A 221 9.23 -25.88 7.30
N ILE A 222 8.61 -25.59 6.16
CA ILE A 222 7.64 -26.49 5.51
C ILE A 222 8.40 -27.62 4.79
N LYS A 223 8.20 -28.85 5.27
CA LYS A 223 8.76 -30.05 4.65
C LYS A 223 8.13 -30.27 3.26
N PRO A 224 8.91 -30.47 2.18
CA PRO A 224 8.39 -30.87 0.88
C PRO A 224 7.47 -32.07 0.98
N GLY A 225 6.30 -31.99 0.33
CA GLY A 225 5.29 -33.05 0.40
C GLY A 225 4.51 -33.11 1.71
N SER A 226 4.66 -32.15 2.65
CA SER A 226 3.81 -32.13 3.86
C SER A 226 2.35 -31.89 3.46
N GLU A 227 1.52 -32.92 3.58
CA GLU A 227 0.12 -32.86 3.23
C GLU A 227 -0.71 -32.07 4.24
N ARG A 228 -1.78 -31.45 3.74
CA ARG A 228 -2.98 -31.18 4.54
C ARG A 228 -4.10 -32.09 4.05
N SER A 229 -4.00 -33.38 4.38
CA SER A 229 -5.02 -34.38 4.07
C SER A 229 -6.30 -34.06 4.86
N GLU A 230 -7.48 -34.17 4.23
CA GLU A 230 -8.76 -33.77 4.83
C GLU A 230 -9.07 -34.51 6.15
N ARG A 231 -8.56 -35.74 6.32
CA ARG A 231 -8.71 -36.60 7.52
C ARG A 231 -8.34 -35.95 8.88
N ASN A 232 -7.58 -34.85 8.91
CA ASN A 232 -7.22 -34.14 10.15
C ASN A 232 -7.96 -32.80 10.36
N ALA A 233 -8.95 -32.49 9.52
CA ALA A 233 -10.08 -31.66 9.94
C ALA A 233 -11.25 -32.63 10.15
N GLN A 234 -11.80 -32.74 11.36
CA GLN A 234 -12.96 -33.62 11.54
C GLN A 234 -14.13 -33.10 10.71
N PRO A 235 -14.70 -33.90 9.79
CA PRO A 235 -16.01 -33.58 9.25
C PRO A 235 -17.01 -33.67 10.39
N VAL A 236 -17.79 -32.60 10.60
CA VAL A 236 -18.95 -32.68 11.48
C VAL A 236 -19.99 -33.55 10.77
N ASN A 237 -20.28 -34.71 11.36
CA ASN A 237 -21.15 -35.80 10.85
C ASN A 237 -20.49 -36.82 9.89
N ASP A 238 -19.50 -37.57 10.37
CA ASP A 238 -19.36 -38.99 9.96
C ASP A 238 -19.97 -39.86 11.08
N VAL A 239 -21.17 -40.40 10.84
CA VAL A 239 -21.81 -41.40 11.71
C VAL A 239 -21.75 -42.75 11.00
N GLU A 240 -20.81 -43.60 11.43
CA GLU A 240 -20.65 -44.97 10.95
C GLU A 240 -21.93 -45.78 11.19
N TYR A 241 -22.54 -46.31 10.13
CA TYR A 241 -23.76 -47.11 10.24
C TYR A 241 -23.40 -48.57 10.57
N GLN A 242 -23.54 -48.96 11.84
CA GLN A 242 -23.48 -50.37 12.25
C GLN A 242 -24.88 -50.95 12.49
N PRO A 243 -25.12 -52.23 12.13
CA PRO A 243 -26.43 -52.85 12.25
C PRO A 243 -26.86 -53.11 13.70
N GLU A 244 -28.15 -53.38 13.86
CA GLU A 244 -28.87 -53.33 15.14
C GLU A 244 -28.39 -54.32 16.20
N ALA A 245 -28.28 -53.83 17.43
CA ALA A 245 -28.41 -54.62 18.66
C ALA A 245 -29.29 -53.85 19.65
N GLN A 246 -30.31 -54.51 20.20
CA GLN A 246 -31.33 -53.86 21.02
C GLN A 246 -30.82 -53.54 22.43
N SER A 247 -30.95 -52.28 22.85
CA SER A 247 -31.16 -51.91 24.26
C SER A 247 -31.96 -50.61 24.32
N GLU A 248 -32.86 -50.50 25.30
CA GLU A 248 -33.87 -49.44 25.38
C GLU A 248 -33.32 -48.14 26.04
N ASN A 249 -34.18 -47.12 26.16
CA ASN A 249 -33.94 -45.78 26.72
C ASN A 249 -33.46 -44.69 25.74
N ALA A 250 -34.35 -44.30 24.83
CA ALA A 250 -34.53 -42.89 24.45
C ALA A 250 -35.31 -42.17 25.60
N ASP A 251 -35.53 -40.84 25.67
CA ASP A 251 -35.59 -39.85 24.59
C ASP A 251 -34.95 -38.46 24.88
N GLU A 252 -34.78 -38.05 26.15
CA GLU A 252 -34.70 -36.61 26.49
C GLU A 252 -33.49 -35.84 25.92
N ASN A 253 -32.38 -36.51 25.61
CA ASN A 253 -31.11 -35.83 25.30
C ASN A 253 -30.81 -35.68 23.78
N ARG A 254 -31.78 -35.92 22.90
CA ARG A 254 -31.62 -35.75 21.43
C ARG A 254 -31.98 -34.35 20.91
N GLN A 255 -32.72 -33.56 21.68
CA GLN A 255 -33.35 -32.33 21.18
C GLN A 255 -32.50 -31.05 21.33
N MET A 256 -31.28 -31.13 21.89
CA MET A 256 -30.39 -29.96 22.12
C MET A 256 -29.01 -30.10 21.46
N LYS A 257 -28.95 -30.62 20.22
CA LYS A 257 -27.69 -30.67 19.45
C LYS A 257 -27.85 -30.69 17.91
N LYS A 258 -28.83 -29.94 17.37
CA LYS A 258 -29.15 -29.94 15.93
C LYS A 258 -29.23 -28.56 15.25
N ASP A 259 -28.62 -27.54 15.85
CA ASP A 259 -28.62 -26.15 15.34
C ASP A 259 -27.22 -25.61 14.97
N GLU A 260 -26.18 -26.45 15.02
CA GLU A 260 -24.87 -26.09 14.46
C GLU A 260 -24.91 -26.26 12.94
N ALA A 261 -25.35 -25.20 12.25
CA ALA A 261 -25.71 -25.25 10.83
C ALA A 261 -24.56 -25.65 9.91
N ALA A 262 -24.77 -26.70 9.12
CA ALA A 262 -23.82 -27.15 8.10
C ALA A 262 -23.53 -26.03 7.09
N SER A 263 -22.26 -25.63 6.99
CA SER A 263 -21.85 -24.52 6.12
C SER A 263 -22.01 -24.90 4.65
N ALA A 264 -22.45 -23.94 3.82
CA ALA A 264 -22.63 -24.17 2.38
C ALA A 264 -21.30 -24.57 1.70
N PRO A 265 -21.34 -25.46 0.67
CA PRO A 265 -20.14 -25.99 0.05
C PRO A 265 -19.30 -24.90 -0.63
N ILE A 266 -17.98 -25.09 -0.61
CA ILE A 266 -17.03 -24.21 -1.27
C ILE A 266 -16.82 -24.65 -2.72
N VAL A 267 -17.01 -23.73 -3.66
CA VAL A 267 -16.80 -23.94 -5.11
C VAL A 267 -15.81 -22.92 -5.64
N ILE A 268 -14.78 -23.38 -6.35
CA ILE A 268 -13.82 -22.51 -7.03
C ILE A 268 -14.19 -22.46 -8.52
N LYS A 269 -14.38 -21.26 -9.06
CA LYS A 269 -14.63 -21.02 -10.50
C LYS A 269 -13.44 -20.26 -11.09
N ILE A 270 -12.95 -20.73 -12.23
CA ILE A 270 -11.78 -20.16 -12.91
C ILE A 270 -12.23 -19.72 -14.30
N ASP A 271 -12.09 -18.42 -14.61
CA ASP A 271 -12.47 -17.85 -15.90
C ASP A 271 -11.23 -17.42 -16.70
N SER A 272 -10.97 -18.15 -17.78
CA SER A 272 -9.88 -17.89 -18.74
C SER A 272 -10.11 -16.69 -19.65
N LYS A 273 -11.33 -16.11 -19.68
CA LYS A 273 -11.61 -14.88 -20.44
C LYS A 273 -11.23 -13.63 -19.65
N THR A 274 -11.45 -13.62 -18.34
CA THR A 274 -11.06 -12.51 -17.46
C THR A 274 -9.72 -12.71 -16.76
N ASN A 275 -9.15 -13.92 -16.76
CA ASN A 275 -7.97 -14.32 -15.97
C ASN A 275 -8.21 -14.13 -14.46
N MET A 276 -9.39 -14.54 -13.98
CA MET A 276 -9.79 -14.46 -12.58
C MET A 276 -10.21 -15.83 -12.04
N LEU A 277 -9.87 -16.07 -10.78
CA LEU A 277 -10.37 -17.16 -9.94
C LEU A 277 -11.31 -16.55 -8.89
N GLY A 278 -12.52 -17.09 -8.76
CA GLY A 278 -13.48 -16.73 -7.72
C GLY A 278 -13.78 -17.91 -6.80
N VAL A 279 -13.81 -17.68 -5.49
CA VAL A 279 -14.16 -18.67 -4.47
C VAL A 279 -15.55 -18.36 -3.94
N PHE A 280 -16.46 -19.33 -4.05
CA PHE A 280 -17.87 -19.20 -3.68
C PHE A 280 -18.19 -20.10 -2.48
N GLN A 281 -19.07 -19.65 -1.59
CA GLN A 281 -19.66 -20.42 -0.51
C GLN A 281 -21.18 -20.46 -0.74
N GLY A 282 -21.68 -21.59 -1.27
CA GLY A 282 -22.96 -21.61 -1.96
C GLY A 282 -22.96 -20.64 -3.14
N GLU A 283 -23.91 -19.72 -3.19
CA GLU A 283 -23.96 -18.66 -4.23
C GLU A 283 -23.09 -17.44 -3.91
N LYS A 284 -22.68 -17.26 -2.65
CA LYS A 284 -21.93 -16.07 -2.22
C LYS A 284 -20.48 -16.15 -2.65
N LEU A 285 -20.04 -15.22 -3.50
CA LEU A 285 -18.63 -14.97 -3.76
C LEU A 285 -17.95 -14.45 -2.48
N ILE A 286 -16.93 -15.15 -1.97
CA ILE A 286 -16.24 -14.80 -0.70
C ILE A 286 -14.79 -14.35 -0.89
N ALA A 287 -14.16 -14.67 -2.03
CA ALA A 287 -12.84 -14.19 -2.41
C ALA A 287 -12.67 -14.21 -3.93
N ALA A 288 -11.77 -13.38 -4.45
CA ALA A 288 -11.36 -13.41 -5.85
C ALA A 288 -9.87 -13.03 -6.00
N SER A 289 -9.18 -13.64 -6.96
CA SER A 289 -7.78 -13.34 -7.28
C SER A 289 -7.49 -13.45 -8.78
N PRO A 290 -6.51 -12.73 -9.32
CA PRO A 290 -5.98 -12.98 -10.65
C PRO A 290 -5.42 -14.40 -10.78
N ALA A 291 -5.58 -15.01 -11.96
CA ALA A 291 -5.06 -16.33 -12.26
C ALA A 291 -4.44 -16.38 -13.66
N THR A 292 -3.15 -16.72 -13.74
CA THR A 292 -2.48 -17.03 -15.01
C THR A 292 -2.85 -18.43 -15.44
N ILE A 293 -3.68 -18.54 -16.48
CA ILE A 293 -4.22 -19.81 -16.98
C ILE A 293 -3.41 -20.26 -18.22
N GLY A 294 -3.46 -21.55 -18.55
CA GLY A 294 -2.68 -22.16 -19.63
C GLY A 294 -2.83 -21.46 -20.98
N SER A 295 -1.72 -21.33 -21.72
CA SER A 295 -1.68 -20.64 -23.02
C SER A 295 -2.43 -21.43 -24.11
N ALA A 296 -2.62 -20.86 -25.30
CA ALA A 296 -3.18 -21.59 -26.43
C ALA A 296 -2.39 -22.87 -26.80
N HIS A 297 -1.09 -22.95 -26.48
CA HIS A 297 -0.25 -24.13 -26.68
C HIS A 297 -0.27 -25.12 -25.50
N THR A 298 -0.80 -24.70 -24.34
CA THR A 298 -0.81 -25.43 -23.07
C THR A 298 -2.16 -25.27 -22.36
N ALA A 299 -3.24 -25.35 -23.14
CA ALA A 299 -4.57 -24.91 -22.71
C ALA A 299 -5.08 -25.74 -21.52
N SER A 300 -5.46 -25.04 -20.44
CA SER A 300 -6.07 -25.69 -19.29
C SER A 300 -7.45 -26.26 -19.66
N PRO A 301 -7.79 -27.49 -19.24
CA PRO A 301 -9.06 -28.12 -19.61
C PRO A 301 -10.26 -27.37 -19.01
N VAL A 302 -11.31 -27.19 -19.81
CA VAL A 302 -12.59 -26.63 -19.36
C VAL A 302 -13.47 -27.78 -18.87
N ALA A 303 -13.40 -28.07 -17.57
CA ALA A 303 -14.14 -29.14 -16.93
C ALA A 303 -14.41 -28.81 -15.45
N GLU A 304 -15.40 -29.46 -14.85
CA GLU A 304 -15.54 -29.52 -13.40
C GLU A 304 -14.56 -30.55 -12.81
N SER A 305 -14.08 -30.32 -11.58
CA SER A 305 -13.13 -31.21 -10.91
C SER A 305 -13.16 -31.01 -9.39
N LYS A 306 -13.09 -32.10 -8.63
CA LYS A 306 -12.97 -32.06 -7.16
C LYS A 306 -11.51 -31.91 -6.73
N VAL A 307 -11.23 -30.98 -5.80
CA VAL A 307 -9.94 -30.91 -5.11
C VAL A 307 -9.73 -32.19 -4.30
N SER A 308 -8.64 -32.92 -4.57
CA SER A 308 -8.37 -34.24 -3.97
C SER A 308 -7.23 -34.24 -2.94
N ARG A 309 -6.37 -33.21 -2.94
CA ARG A 309 -5.28 -33.03 -1.98
C ARG A 309 -4.77 -31.60 -1.99
N ILE A 310 -4.31 -31.11 -0.84
CA ILE A 310 -3.47 -29.91 -0.73
C ILE A 310 -2.09 -30.33 -0.23
N THR A 311 -1.08 -30.19 -1.10
CA THR A 311 0.31 -30.54 -0.83
C THR A 311 1.15 -29.28 -0.73
N LYS A 312 1.85 -29.06 0.38
CA LYS A 312 2.77 -27.93 0.51
C LYS A 312 4.14 -28.27 -0.08
N MET A 313 4.82 -27.29 -0.66
CA MET A 313 6.11 -27.44 -1.33
C MET A 313 6.15 -28.68 -2.27
N PRO A 314 5.24 -28.76 -3.27
CA PRO A 314 5.17 -29.90 -4.18
C PRO A 314 6.37 -29.93 -5.13
N THR A 315 6.79 -31.12 -5.54
CA THR A 315 7.82 -31.30 -6.58
C THR A 315 7.22 -30.99 -7.96
N PHE A 316 7.55 -29.84 -8.52
CA PHE A 316 7.34 -29.58 -9.95
C PHE A 316 8.27 -30.48 -10.79
N ARG A 317 7.79 -30.95 -11.94
CA ARG A 317 8.58 -31.64 -12.95
C ARG A 317 8.46 -30.89 -14.27
N TYR A 318 9.53 -30.91 -15.03
CA TYR A 318 9.63 -30.35 -16.37
C TYR A 318 10.24 -31.44 -17.25
N ASP A 319 9.35 -32.27 -17.79
CA ASP A 319 9.58 -33.43 -18.65
C ASP A 319 9.20 -33.15 -20.13
#